data_AF-A0A1B6CBQ3-F1
#
_entry.id   AF-A0A1B6CBQ3-F1
#
_cell.length_a   1.000
_cell.length_b   1.000
_cell.length_c   1.000
_cell.angle_alpha   90.00
_cell.angle_beta   90.00
_cell.angle_gamma   90.00
#
_symmetry.space_group_name_H-M   'P 1'
#
loop_
_entity.id
_entity.type
_entity.pdbx_description
1 polymer ?
#
loop_
_entity_poly.entity_id
_entity_poly.type
_entity_poly.pdbx_seq_one_letter_code
_entity_poly.pdbx_strand_id
1 'polypeptide(L)'
;MLLENIGHEIMSLGEQNILESEKFLKKWESFIHENHHYLVEVRLGLALRYGDDTIEGIKKISDSELEHKIKLCKQLLALFKKLVPGEFRVFGMLYFHLQLSINEIGRRKLESGELNDQAIQSILLESKSFLENCIFYFQHEPENQAEGRMKEQAKHSLLEITNILKNSDSALVSSLF
;
A
#
# COMPACT_ATOMS: atom_id res chain seq x y z
N MET A 1 27.97 18.35 -8.66
CA MET A 1 26.78 19.02 -9.28
C MET A 1 25.52 18.71 -8.45
N LEU A 2 24.42 19.46 -8.58
CA LEU A 2 23.19 19.23 -7.79
C LEU A 2 22.73 17.76 -7.78
N LEU A 3 22.62 17.14 -8.96
CA LEU A 3 22.19 15.74 -9.09
C LEU A 3 23.16 14.74 -8.45
N GLU A 4 24.47 15.02 -8.49
CA GLU A 4 25.50 14.20 -7.87
C GLU A 4 25.38 14.23 -6.34
N ASN A 5 25.08 15.40 -5.76
CA ASN A 5 24.82 15.52 -4.33
C ASN A 5 23.58 14.72 -3.90
N ILE A 6 22.50 14.77 -4.70
CA ILE A 6 21.27 14.00 -4.45
C ILE A 6 21.56 12.49 -4.54
N GLY A 7 22.32 12.07 -5.56
CA GLY A 7 22.74 10.69 -5.73
C GLY A 7 23.55 10.17 -4.55
N HIS A 8 24.52 10.94 -4.06
CA HIS A 8 25.28 10.58 -2.86
C HIS A 8 24.41 10.47 -1.60
N GLU A 9 23.46 11.38 -1.42
CA GLU A 9 22.56 11.35 -0.27
C GLU A 9 21.64 10.14 -0.32
N ILE A 10 21.09 9.76 -1.48
CA ILE A 10 20.32 8.52 -1.65
C ILE A 10 21.14 7.29 -1.32
N MET A 11 22.39 7.22 -1.80
CA MET A 11 23.27 6.09 -1.47
C MET A 11 23.57 6.01 0.03
N SER A 12 23.58 7.14 0.73
CA SER A 12 23.74 7.22 2.18
C SER A 12 22.44 7.00 2.96
N LEU A 13 21.30 7.11 2.28
CA LEU A 13 19.98 6.80 2.81
C LEU A 13 19.91 5.28 2.94
N GLY A 14 20.50 4.76 4.02
CA GLY A 14 20.46 3.34 4.32
C GLY A 14 19.02 2.84 4.17
N GLU A 15 18.85 1.63 3.63
CA GLU A 15 17.60 1.08 3.07
C GLU A 15 16.38 1.10 4.01
N GLN A 16 16.51 1.61 5.25
CA GLN A 16 15.62 1.31 6.35
C GLN A 16 15.01 2.43 7.19
N ASN A 17 15.26 3.72 6.93
CA ASN A 17 14.73 4.78 7.81
C ASN A 17 13.61 5.62 7.18
N ILE A 18 12.37 5.45 7.68
CA ILE A 18 11.18 6.23 7.28
C ILE A 18 11.41 7.72 7.50
N LEU A 19 11.94 8.10 8.67
CA LEU A 19 12.16 9.50 9.03
C LEU A 19 13.18 10.17 8.09
N GLU A 20 14.26 9.47 7.76
CA GLU A 20 15.26 10.01 6.82
C GLU A 20 14.71 10.10 5.39
N SER A 21 13.88 9.13 4.99
CA SER A 21 13.19 9.18 3.69
C SER A 21 12.24 10.38 3.59
N GLU A 22 11.47 10.67 4.64
CA GLU A 22 10.62 11.86 4.70
C GLU A 22 11.43 13.17 4.65
N LYS A 23 12.53 13.25 5.41
CA LYS A 23 13.44 14.39 5.39
C LYS A 23 14.04 14.60 4.01
N PHE A 24 14.46 13.52 3.35
CA PHE A 24 14.99 13.54 2.00
C PHE A 24 13.98 14.11 1.01
N LEU A 25 12.73 13.63 1.04
CA LEU A 25 11.68 14.14 0.16
C LEU A 25 11.43 15.63 0.38
N LYS A 26 11.24 16.06 1.65
CA LYS A 26 11.03 17.49 1.98
C LYS A 26 12.18 18.37 1.54
N LYS A 27 13.41 17.86 1.62
CA LYS A 27 14.61 18.59 1.22
C LYS A 27 14.68 18.80 -0.29
N TRP A 28 14.35 17.77 -1.08
CA TRP A 28 14.64 17.76 -2.52
C TRP A 28 13.43 18.00 -3.42
N GLU A 29 12.19 17.90 -2.93
CA GLU A 29 10.98 18.08 -3.74
C GLU A 29 10.82 19.47 -4.38
N SER A 30 11.49 20.49 -3.82
CA SER A 30 11.50 21.85 -4.37
C SER A 30 12.59 22.09 -5.43
N PHE A 31 13.57 21.19 -5.55
CA PHE A 31 14.73 21.34 -6.43
C PHE A 31 14.63 20.54 -7.73
N ILE A 32 13.87 19.45 -7.73
CA ILE A 32 13.68 18.57 -8.89
C ILE A 32 12.20 18.25 -9.08
N HIS A 33 11.82 17.91 -10.31
CA HIS A 33 10.42 17.58 -10.63
C HIS A 33 9.90 16.45 -9.72
N GLU A 34 8.64 16.53 -9.29
CA GLU A 34 8.04 15.56 -8.37
C GLU A 34 8.21 14.10 -8.84
N ASN A 35 8.09 13.84 -10.14
CA ASN A 35 8.25 12.51 -10.75
C ASN A 35 9.70 12.15 -11.13
N HIS A 36 10.70 12.89 -10.64
CA HIS A 36 12.10 12.53 -10.85
C HIS A 36 12.42 11.20 -10.15
N HIS A 37 13.17 10.32 -10.83
CA HIS A 37 13.37 8.92 -10.40
C HIS A 37 13.84 8.79 -8.93
N TYR A 38 14.78 9.64 -8.48
CA TYR A 38 15.19 9.74 -7.08
C TYR A 38 14.05 9.94 -6.08
N LEU A 39 13.12 10.86 -6.34
CA LEU A 39 11.98 11.07 -5.45
C LEU A 39 10.98 9.92 -5.54
N VAL A 40 10.79 9.36 -6.75
CA VAL A 40 9.88 8.24 -6.99
C VAL A 40 10.35 6.98 -6.27
N GLU A 41 11.65 6.69 -6.31
CA GLU A 41 12.27 5.56 -5.61
C GLU A 41 12.09 5.68 -4.09
N VAL A 42 12.37 6.85 -3.52
CA VAL A 42 12.18 7.08 -2.08
C VAL A 42 10.70 7.01 -1.69
N ARG A 43 9.78 7.54 -2.51
CA ARG A 43 8.34 7.40 -2.27
C ARG A 43 7.87 5.96 -2.34
N LEU A 44 8.38 5.17 -3.28
CA LEU A 44 8.09 3.75 -3.37
C LEU A 44 8.59 3.02 -2.12
N GLY A 45 9.83 3.27 -1.70
CA GLY A 45 10.38 2.75 -0.45
C GLY A 45 9.49 3.08 0.75
N LEU A 46 9.09 4.35 0.93
CA LEU A 46 8.18 4.75 2.00
C LEU A 46 6.84 4.03 1.94
N ALA A 47 6.21 3.97 0.77
CA ALA A 47 4.90 3.35 0.58
C ALA A 47 4.91 1.87 0.97
N LEU A 48 6.00 1.14 0.69
CA LEU A 48 6.15 -0.27 1.02
C LEU A 48 6.53 -0.50 2.50
N ARG A 49 7.11 0.49 3.18
CA ARG A 49 7.66 0.34 4.56
C ARG A 49 6.74 0.79 5.69
N TYR A 50 5.82 1.73 5.46
CA TYR A 50 4.88 2.11 6.52
C TYR A 50 4.08 0.90 7.01
N GLY A 51 4.27 0.49 8.26
CA GLY A 51 3.60 -0.69 8.82
C GLY A 51 3.98 -2.01 8.13
N ASP A 52 5.07 -2.03 7.37
CA ASP A 52 5.55 -3.16 6.56
C ASP A 52 4.44 -3.81 5.70
N ASP A 53 4.58 -5.10 5.39
CA ASP A 53 3.63 -5.91 4.63
C ASP A 53 2.75 -6.81 5.52
N THR A 54 2.66 -6.49 6.82
CA THR A 54 1.93 -7.29 7.81
C THR A 54 0.75 -6.53 8.42
N ILE A 55 -0.31 -7.27 8.78
CA ILE A 55 -1.49 -6.71 9.46
C ILE A 55 -1.08 -6.05 10.79
N GLU A 56 -0.23 -6.73 11.56
CA GLU A 56 0.24 -6.23 12.86
C GLU A 56 1.14 -5.00 12.76
N GLY A 57 1.89 -4.84 11.66
CA GLY A 57 2.65 -3.62 11.41
C GLY A 57 1.74 -2.45 11.06
N ILE A 58 0.74 -2.67 10.21
CA ILE A 58 -0.24 -1.65 9.81
C ILE A 58 -1.11 -1.18 10.99
N LYS A 59 -1.46 -2.06 11.92
CA LYS A 59 -2.18 -1.67 13.15
C LYS A 59 -1.40 -0.69 14.04
N LYS A 60 -0.07 -0.69 13.96
CA LYS A 60 0.81 0.10 14.84
C LYS A 60 1.11 1.51 14.33
N ILE A 61 0.88 1.79 13.05
CA ILE A 61 1.14 3.12 12.49
C ILE A 61 0.00 4.10 12.81
N SER A 62 0.32 5.38 12.94
CA SER A 62 -0.66 6.44 13.18
C SER A 62 -1.60 6.63 12.00
N ASP A 63 -2.75 7.30 12.23
CA ASP A 63 -3.69 7.64 11.15
C ASP A 63 -3.03 8.47 10.04
N SER A 64 -2.16 9.42 10.43
CA SER A 64 -1.46 10.27 9.47
C SER A 64 -0.49 9.47 8.58
N GLU A 65 0.20 8.49 9.16
CA GLU A 65 1.11 7.61 8.40
C GLU A 65 0.31 6.69 7.47
N LEU A 66 -0.83 6.17 7.94
CA LEU A 66 -1.72 5.32 7.15
C LEU A 66 -2.30 6.07 5.94
N GLU A 67 -2.80 7.29 6.16
CA GLU A 67 -3.28 8.17 5.09
C GLU A 67 -2.17 8.52 4.10
N HIS A 68 -0.97 8.81 4.60
CA HIS A 68 0.20 9.10 3.77
C HIS A 68 0.58 7.89 2.91
N LYS A 69 0.61 6.69 3.48
CA LYS A 69 0.87 5.43 2.76
C LYS A 69 -0.13 5.22 1.62
N ILE A 70 -1.43 5.41 1.86
CA ILE A 70 -2.47 5.27 0.83
C ILE A 70 -2.26 6.28 -0.30
N LYS A 71 -1.99 7.55 0.06
CA LYS A 71 -1.73 8.61 -0.92
C LYS A 71 -0.54 8.26 -1.81
N LEU A 72 0.58 7.83 -1.21
CA LEU A 72 1.77 7.41 -1.95
C LEU A 72 1.46 6.25 -2.90
N CYS A 73 0.77 5.21 -2.42
CA CYS A 73 0.42 4.06 -3.27
C CYS A 73 -0.45 4.47 -4.46
N LYS A 74 -1.49 5.28 -4.25
CA LYS A 74 -2.38 5.77 -5.32
C LYS A 74 -1.62 6.64 -6.34
N GLN A 75 -0.72 7.51 -5.87
CA GLN A 75 0.11 8.34 -6.75
C GLN A 75 1.10 7.51 -7.59
N LEU A 76 1.77 6.54 -6.97
CA LEU A 76 2.71 5.66 -7.66
C LEU A 76 2.01 4.77 -8.69
N LEU A 77 0.84 4.22 -8.37
CA LEU A 77 0.03 3.48 -9.34
C LEU A 77 -0.33 4.33 -10.56
N ALA A 78 -0.75 5.59 -10.35
CA ALA A 78 -1.10 6.49 -11.45
C ALA A 78 0.11 6.87 -12.31
N LEU A 79 1.29 7.03 -11.69
CA LEU A 79 2.53 7.32 -12.38
C LEU A 79 3.05 6.12 -13.17
N PHE A 80 3.14 4.94 -12.55
CA PHE A 80 3.67 3.73 -13.17
C PHE A 80 2.79 3.23 -14.32
N LYS A 81 1.47 3.43 -14.27
CA LYS A 81 0.60 3.15 -15.43
C LYS A 81 1.00 3.91 -16.69
N LYS A 82 1.64 5.08 -16.55
CA LYS A 82 2.11 5.92 -17.67
C LYS A 82 3.54 5.58 -18.06
N LEU A 83 4.42 5.33 -17.08
CA LEU A 83 5.86 5.17 -17.33
C LEU A 83 6.27 3.72 -17.62
N VAL A 84 5.73 2.77 -16.86
CA VAL A 84 6.19 1.38 -16.82
C VAL A 84 5.02 0.40 -16.73
N PRO A 85 4.06 0.42 -17.68
CA PRO A 85 2.87 -0.45 -17.63
C PRO A 85 3.20 -1.94 -17.66
N GLY A 86 4.40 -2.34 -18.11
CA GLY A 86 4.87 -3.73 -18.11
C GLY A 86 5.45 -4.22 -16.78
N GLU A 87 5.67 -3.34 -15.79
CA GLU A 87 6.27 -3.70 -14.50
C GLU A 87 5.22 -4.27 -13.54
N PHE A 88 4.83 -5.51 -13.74
CA PHE A 88 3.70 -6.12 -13.03
C PHE A 88 3.97 -6.26 -11.53
N ARG A 89 5.21 -6.58 -11.15
CA ARG A 89 5.61 -6.81 -9.76
C ARG A 89 5.26 -5.64 -8.84
N VAL A 90 5.63 -4.42 -9.23
CA VAL A 90 5.38 -3.22 -8.40
C VAL A 90 3.89 -2.89 -8.30
N PHE A 91 3.09 -3.15 -9.35
CA PHE A 91 1.65 -3.01 -9.27
C PHE A 91 1.05 -3.95 -8.22
N GLY A 92 1.43 -5.24 -8.23
CA GLY A 92 0.97 -6.21 -7.25
C GLY A 92 1.25 -5.77 -5.82
N MET A 93 2.49 -5.32 -5.55
CA MET A 93 2.89 -4.82 -4.23
C MET A 93 2.06 -3.61 -3.79
N LEU A 94 1.90 -2.61 -4.67
CA LEU A 94 1.13 -1.40 -4.35
C LEU A 94 -0.35 -1.71 -4.07
N TYR A 95 -0.95 -2.61 -4.84
CA TYR A 95 -2.33 -3.06 -4.59
C TYR A 95 -2.47 -3.85 -3.30
N PHE A 96 -1.50 -4.71 -2.98
CA PHE A 96 -1.46 -5.43 -1.70
C PHE A 96 -1.40 -4.47 -0.50
N HIS A 97 -0.50 -3.48 -0.53
CA HIS A 97 -0.40 -2.51 0.55
C HIS A 97 -1.61 -1.58 0.65
N LEU A 98 -2.24 -1.21 -0.48
CA LEU A 98 -3.50 -0.45 -0.45
C LEU A 98 -4.61 -1.24 0.24
N GLN A 99 -4.70 -2.52 -0.05
CA GLN A 99 -5.68 -3.39 0.58
C GLN A 99 -5.52 -3.41 2.10
N LEU A 100 -4.30 -3.69 2.59
CA LEU A 100 -4.03 -3.70 4.03
C LEU A 100 -4.39 -2.35 4.67
N SER A 101 -4.08 -1.25 3.99
CA SER A 101 -4.31 0.10 4.52
C SER A 101 -5.79 0.46 4.58
N ILE A 102 -6.56 0.15 3.52
CA ILE A 102 -8.01 0.42 3.48
C ILE A 102 -8.77 -0.45 4.48
N ASN A 103 -8.36 -1.71 4.66
CA ASN A 103 -8.93 -2.55 5.70
C ASN A 103 -8.69 -1.94 7.08
N GLU A 104 -7.46 -1.52 7.39
CA GLU A 104 -7.19 -0.92 8.70
C GLU A 104 -7.98 0.37 8.95
N ILE A 105 -8.19 1.22 7.93
CA ILE A 105 -9.10 2.36 8.04
C ILE A 105 -10.53 1.89 8.35
N GLY A 106 -11.00 0.86 7.65
CA GLY A 106 -12.29 0.24 7.91
C GLY A 106 -12.43 -0.23 9.35
N ARG A 107 -11.40 -0.90 9.88
CA ARG A 107 -11.35 -1.37 11.26
C ARG A 107 -11.51 -0.24 12.26
N ARG A 108 -10.64 0.77 12.15
CA ARG A 108 -10.60 1.91 13.10
C ARG A 108 -11.94 2.63 13.13
N LYS A 109 -12.54 2.87 11.96
CA LYS A 109 -13.84 3.55 11.85
C LYS A 109 -15.02 2.69 12.30
N LEU A 110 -14.93 1.36 12.16
CA LEU A 110 -15.92 0.46 12.71
C LEU A 110 -15.88 0.47 14.24
N GLU A 111 -14.68 0.41 14.83
CA GLU A 111 -14.46 0.46 16.28
C GLU A 111 -14.88 1.80 16.90
N SER A 112 -14.66 2.91 16.21
CA SER A 112 -15.13 4.23 16.66
C SER A 112 -16.62 4.46 16.46
N GLY A 113 -17.32 3.55 15.76
CA GLY A 113 -18.76 3.68 15.45
C GLY A 113 -19.06 4.72 14.36
N GLU A 114 -18.06 5.11 13.57
CA GLU A 114 -18.19 6.12 12.51
C GLU A 114 -18.75 5.55 11.18
N LEU A 115 -18.80 4.22 11.03
CA LEU A 115 -19.30 3.59 9.81
C LEU A 115 -20.75 3.14 9.93
N ASN A 116 -21.53 3.43 8.88
CA ASN A 116 -22.79 2.74 8.61
C ASN A 116 -22.57 1.56 7.66
N ASP A 117 -23.59 0.72 7.48
CA ASP A 117 -23.52 -0.48 6.63
C ASP A 117 -23.09 -0.18 5.19
N GLN A 118 -23.52 0.96 4.63
CA GLN A 118 -23.15 1.39 3.27
C GLN A 118 -21.66 1.72 3.18
N ALA A 119 -21.11 2.41 4.17
CA ALA A 119 -19.69 2.76 4.22
C ALA A 119 -18.82 1.51 4.40
N ILE A 120 -19.26 0.56 5.24
CA ILE A 120 -18.60 -0.75 5.38
C ILE A 120 -18.59 -1.48 4.05
N GLN A 121 -19.74 -1.56 3.37
CA GLN A 121 -19.84 -2.23 2.08
C GLN A 121 -18.94 -1.58 1.02
N SER A 122 -18.85 -0.23 0.99
CA SER A 122 -17.96 0.48 0.08
C SER A 122 -16.49 0.12 0.33
N ILE A 123 -16.07 0.07 1.61
CA ILE A 123 -14.70 -0.29 1.98
C ILE A 123 -14.40 -1.73 1.53
N LEU A 124 -15.30 -2.67 1.81
CA LEU A 124 -15.16 -4.07 1.41
C LEU A 124 -15.08 -4.24 -0.13
N LEU A 125 -15.83 -3.45 -0.89
CA LEU A 125 -15.79 -3.49 -2.36
C LEU A 125 -14.49 -2.87 -2.92
N GLU A 126 -14.01 -1.76 -2.36
CA GLU A 126 -12.72 -1.18 -2.74
C GLU A 126 -11.58 -2.17 -2.43
N SER A 127 -11.63 -2.74 -1.23
CA SER A 127 -10.73 -3.76 -0.71
C SER A 127 -10.67 -5.01 -1.59
N LYS A 128 -11.84 -5.55 -1.97
CA LYS A 128 -11.99 -6.64 -2.95
C LYS A 128 -11.34 -6.32 -4.29
N SER A 129 -11.56 -5.12 -4.82
CA SER A 129 -10.98 -4.68 -6.09
C SER A 129 -9.44 -4.63 -6.03
N PHE A 130 -8.86 -4.16 -4.92
CA PHE A 130 -7.41 -4.17 -4.75
C PHE A 130 -6.84 -5.58 -4.65
N LEU A 131 -7.51 -6.49 -3.96
CA LEU A 131 -7.11 -7.90 -3.91
C LEU A 131 -7.13 -8.57 -5.29
N GLU A 132 -8.19 -8.35 -6.08
CA GLU A 132 -8.30 -8.88 -7.44
C GLU A 132 -7.14 -8.37 -8.33
N ASN A 133 -6.83 -7.08 -8.26
CA ASN A 133 -5.69 -6.51 -8.97
C ASN A 133 -4.35 -7.08 -8.47
N CYS A 134 -4.15 -7.20 -7.15
CA CYS A 134 -2.95 -7.80 -6.57
C CYS A 134 -2.70 -9.22 -7.11
N ILE A 135 -3.74 -10.07 -7.09
CA ILE A 135 -3.66 -11.44 -7.60
C ILE A 135 -3.36 -11.47 -9.10
N PHE A 136 -3.99 -10.58 -9.88
CA PHE A 136 -3.74 -10.46 -11.32
C PHE A 136 -2.28 -10.11 -11.61
N TYR A 137 -1.72 -9.09 -10.93
CA TYR A 137 -0.36 -8.65 -11.19
C TYR A 137 0.69 -9.67 -10.72
N PHE A 138 0.41 -10.44 -9.67
CA PHE A 138 1.30 -11.51 -9.21
C PHE A 138 1.07 -12.87 -9.88
N GLN A 139 0.24 -12.96 -10.92
CA GLN A 139 -0.17 -14.25 -11.50
C GLN A 139 1.02 -15.13 -11.96
N HIS A 140 2.12 -14.52 -12.39
CA HIS A 140 3.34 -15.21 -12.85
C HIS A 140 4.46 -15.26 -11.81
N GLU A 141 4.27 -14.68 -10.62
CA GLU A 141 5.28 -14.71 -9.57
C GLU A 141 5.38 -16.10 -8.93
N PRO A 142 6.60 -16.60 -8.69
CA PRO A 142 6.83 -17.92 -8.11
C PRO A 142 6.46 -17.95 -6.61
N GLU A 143 5.86 -19.05 -6.17
CA GLU A 143 5.30 -19.21 -4.82
C GLU A 143 6.35 -19.12 -3.70
N ASN A 144 7.62 -19.41 -3.98
CA ASN A 144 8.71 -19.37 -3.01
C ASN A 144 9.27 -17.95 -2.76
N GLN A 145 8.90 -16.96 -3.57
CA GLN A 145 9.31 -15.57 -3.38
C GLN A 145 8.32 -14.81 -2.49
N ALA A 146 8.71 -13.60 -2.05
CA ALA A 146 7.87 -12.77 -1.21
C ALA A 146 6.53 -12.43 -1.89
N GLU A 147 6.59 -12.09 -3.17
CA GLU A 147 5.45 -11.74 -4.01
C GLU A 147 4.49 -12.94 -4.21
N GLY A 148 5.03 -14.16 -4.31
CA GLY A 148 4.24 -15.39 -4.32
C GLY A 148 3.46 -15.59 -3.01
N ARG A 149 4.09 -15.33 -1.86
CA ARG A 149 3.41 -15.39 -0.55
C ARG A 149 2.35 -14.30 -0.40
N MET A 150 2.63 -13.08 -0.86
CA MET A 150 1.65 -11.99 -0.89
C MET A 150 0.42 -12.34 -1.74
N LYS A 151 0.62 -13.00 -2.89
CA LYS A 151 -0.49 -13.49 -3.73
C LYS A 151 -1.36 -14.50 -2.99
N GLU A 152 -0.76 -15.46 -2.30
CA GLU A 152 -1.55 -16.46 -1.53
C GLU A 152 -2.33 -15.80 -0.39
N GLN A 153 -1.70 -14.88 0.35
CA GLN A 153 -2.40 -14.10 1.37
C GLN A 153 -3.56 -13.29 0.76
N ALA A 154 -3.35 -12.66 -0.39
CA ALA A 154 -4.41 -11.92 -1.09
C ALA A 154 -5.58 -12.83 -1.51
N LYS A 155 -5.31 -14.05 -1.99
CA LYS A 155 -6.35 -15.03 -2.30
C LYS A 155 -7.18 -15.41 -1.08
N HIS A 156 -6.52 -15.65 0.06
CA HIS A 156 -7.21 -15.96 1.32
C HIS A 156 -8.13 -14.80 1.75
N SER A 157 -7.60 -13.57 1.79
CA SER A 157 -8.40 -12.39 2.15
C SER A 157 -9.54 -12.12 1.17
N LEU A 158 -9.37 -12.44 -0.13
CA LEU A 158 -10.42 -12.27 -1.14
C LEU A 158 -11.58 -13.22 -0.90
N LEU A 159 -11.31 -14.46 -0.50
CA LEU A 159 -12.34 -15.43 -0.14
C LEU A 159 -13.14 -14.95 1.08
N GLU A 160 -12.45 -14.45 2.11
CA GLU A 160 -13.07 -13.91 3.32
C GLU A 160 -14.01 -12.75 3.01
N ILE A 161 -13.51 -11.72 2.32
CA ILE A 161 -14.32 -10.54 1.93
C ILE A 161 -15.51 -10.94 1.05
N THR A 162 -15.32 -11.87 0.12
CA THR A 162 -16.39 -12.33 -0.76
C THR A 162 -17.48 -13.06 0.02
N ASN A 163 -17.13 -13.85 1.03
CA ASN A 163 -18.10 -14.53 1.88
C ASN A 163 -18.89 -13.52 2.73
N ILE A 164 -18.23 -12.50 3.27
CA ILE A 164 -18.87 -11.44 4.06
C ILE A 164 -19.87 -10.65 3.22
N LEU A 165 -19.45 -10.23 2.02
CA LEU A 165 -20.32 -9.51 1.08
C LEU A 165 -21.55 -10.32 0.65
N LYS A 166 -21.48 -11.66 0.67
CA LYS A 166 -22.62 -12.54 0.36
C LYS A 166 -23.57 -12.72 1.54
N ASN A 167 -23.04 -12.79 2.76
CA ASN A 167 -23.81 -13.19 3.94
C ASN A 167 -24.43 -12.02 4.71
N SER A 168 -24.07 -10.76 4.41
CA SER A 168 -24.64 -9.54 5.03
C SER A 168 -24.62 -9.52 6.58
N ASP A 169 -23.79 -10.35 7.22
CA ASP A 169 -23.73 -10.48 8.67
C ASP A 169 -22.66 -9.54 9.25
N SER A 170 -23.10 -8.53 10.01
CA SER A 170 -22.22 -7.52 10.62
C SER A 170 -21.19 -8.10 11.59
N ALA A 171 -21.46 -9.27 12.19
CA ALA A 171 -20.56 -9.96 13.10
C ALA A 171 -19.30 -10.53 12.40
N LEU A 172 -19.37 -10.83 11.11
CA LEU A 172 -18.21 -11.31 10.32
C LEU A 172 -17.30 -10.16 9.87
N VAL A 173 -17.81 -8.93 9.80
CA VAL A 173 -17.02 -7.74 9.47
C VAL A 173 -16.00 -7.47 10.58
N SER A 174 -16.36 -7.69 11.84
CA SER A 174 -15.44 -7.59 12.98
C SER A 174 -14.33 -8.63 13.00
N SER A 175 -14.47 -9.78 12.32
CA SER A 175 -13.41 -10.80 12.25
C SER A 175 -12.39 -10.59 11.12
N LEU A 176 -12.60 -9.60 10.24
CA LEU A 176 -11.69 -9.24 9.15
C LEU A 176 -10.45 -8.46 9.62
N PHE A 177 -10.39 -8.15 10.91
CA PHE A 177 -9.63 -7.06 11.49
C PHE A 177 -8.76 -7.54 12.65
#